data_AF-A0A6J7D716-F1
#
_entry.id   AF-A0A6J7D716-F1
#
_cell.length_a   1.000
_cell.length_b   1.000
_cell.length_c   1.000
_cell.angle_alpha   90.00
_cell.angle_beta   90.00
_cell.angle_gamma   90.00
#
_symmetry.space_group_name_H-M   'P 1'
#
loop_
_entity.id
_entity.type
_entity.pdbx_description
1 polymer ?
#
loop_
_entity_poly.entity_id
_entity_poly.type
_entity_poly.pdbx_seq_one_letter_code
_entity_poly.pdbx_strand_id
1 'polypeptide(L)'
;MRLIGNLIWLVFSGFWLALTYFVAGVIMCVLIITIPFGLQAFKLANFSLWPFGRTVVEKPTAGAASLIGNIIWLLVCGVPLLIMHLVTAGLLAVTIIGIPLAIGNLKMIPISLLPFGKVIVPISSLAPGTPAPVYYTQPGSSSNNG
;
A
#
# COMPACT_ATOMS: atom_id res chain seq x y z
N MET A 1 -1.53 1.83 20.02
CA MET A 1 -0.21 1.41 19.50
C MET A 1 0.08 1.82 18.04
N ARG A 2 -0.83 2.53 17.34
CA ARG A 2 -0.66 2.89 15.91
C ARG A 2 0.53 3.83 15.64
N LEU A 3 0.78 4.80 16.52
CA LEU A 3 1.85 5.79 16.35
C LEU A 3 3.25 5.13 16.43
N ILE A 4 3.46 4.28 17.43
CA ILE A 4 4.72 3.56 17.65
C ILE A 4 5.02 2.63 16.46
N GLY A 5 4.02 1.86 16.01
CA GLY A 5 4.19 1.01 14.83
C GLY A 5 4.55 1.79 13.56
N ASN A 6 3.92 2.95 13.33
CA ASN A 6 4.25 3.81 12.19
C ASN A 6 5.65 4.42 12.31
N LEU A 7 6.08 4.84 13.51
CA LEU A 7 7.43 5.37 13.76
C LEU A 7 8.52 4.33 13.47
N ILE A 8 8.37 3.12 14.01
CA ILE A 8 9.29 2.01 13.75
C ILE A 8 9.29 1.72 12.25
N TRP A 9 8.13 1.58 11.63
CA TRP A 9 8.03 1.34 10.21
C TRP A 9 8.71 2.41 9.37
N LEU A 10 8.50 3.70 9.66
CA LEU A 10 9.07 4.80 8.91
C LEU A 10 10.60 4.77 8.90
N VAL A 11 11.21 4.48 10.04
CA VAL A 11 12.67 4.41 10.19
C VAL A 11 13.26 3.19 9.49
N PHE A 12 12.61 2.02 9.58
CA PHE A 12 13.16 0.78 9.06
C PHE A 12 12.84 0.52 7.57
N SER A 13 11.73 1.03 7.04
CA SER A 13 11.22 0.63 5.70
C SER A 13 10.36 1.69 5.01
N GLY A 14 9.44 2.31 5.74
CA GLY A 14 8.37 3.15 5.21
C GLY A 14 8.85 4.34 4.42
N PHE A 15 9.94 4.98 4.86
CA PHE A 15 10.54 6.09 4.13
C PHE A 15 11.06 5.65 2.75
N TRP A 16 11.76 4.53 2.66
CA TRP A 16 12.33 4.00 1.42
C TRP A 16 11.26 3.58 0.41
N LEU A 17 10.23 2.88 0.88
CA LEU A 17 9.10 2.51 0.04
C LEU A 17 8.36 3.75 -0.46
N ALA A 18 8.02 4.68 0.43
CA ALA A 18 7.33 5.90 0.05
C ALA A 18 8.12 6.74 -0.95
N LEU A 19 9.44 6.86 -0.76
CA LEU A 19 10.32 7.54 -1.70
C LEU A 19 10.30 6.86 -3.07
N THR A 20 10.34 5.53 -3.11
CA THR A 20 10.26 4.76 -4.36
C THR A 20 8.94 5.01 -5.08
N TYR A 21 7.82 4.95 -4.37
CA TYR A 21 6.50 5.27 -4.93
C TYR A 21 6.39 6.72 -5.40
N PHE A 22 7.01 7.64 -4.67
CA PHE A 22 7.05 9.05 -5.05
C PHE A 22 7.85 9.26 -6.33
N VAL A 23 9.07 8.70 -6.42
CA VAL A 23 9.90 8.78 -7.62
C VAL A 23 9.20 8.13 -8.81
N ALA A 24 8.59 6.95 -8.63
CA ALA A 24 7.78 6.30 -9.66
C ALA A 24 6.62 7.20 -10.11
N GLY A 25 5.93 7.86 -9.17
CA GLY A 25 4.88 8.82 -9.47
C GLY A 25 5.37 10.03 -10.27
N VAL A 26 6.52 10.59 -9.90
CA VAL A 26 7.15 11.71 -10.63
C VAL A 26 7.51 11.29 -12.06
N ILE A 27 8.11 10.11 -12.24
CA ILE A 27 8.44 9.57 -13.58
C ILE A 27 7.16 9.43 -14.42
N MET A 28 6.09 8.89 -13.84
CA MET A 28 4.78 8.75 -14.51
C MET A 28 4.15 10.11 -14.86
N CYS A 29 4.39 11.14 -14.06
CA CYS A 29 3.96 12.51 -14.37
C CYS A 29 4.79 13.12 -15.51
N VAL A 30 6.10 12.88 -15.55
CA VAL A 30 6.99 13.36 -16.62
C VAL A 30 6.65 12.72 -17.98
N LEU A 31 6.18 11.48 -17.98
CA LEU A 31 5.70 10.79 -19.19
C LEU A 31 4.41 11.39 -19.77
N ILE A 32 3.73 12.31 -19.05
CA ILE A 32 2.47 13.03 -19.38
C ILE A 32 1.26 12.13 -19.65
N ILE A 33 1.38 11.12 -20.52
CA ILE A 33 0.34 10.15 -20.84
C ILE A 33 -0.10 9.33 -19.61
N THR A 34 0.80 9.19 -18.62
CA THR A 34 0.59 8.36 -17.43
C THR A 34 0.28 9.17 -16.16
N ILE A 35 -0.05 10.46 -16.27
CA ILE A 35 -0.45 11.30 -15.13
C ILE A 35 -1.49 10.64 -14.19
N PRO A 36 -2.59 10.01 -14.66
CA PRO A 36 -3.55 9.38 -13.74
C PRO A 36 -2.92 8.23 -12.93
N PHE A 37 -1.93 7.54 -13.48
CA PHE A 37 -1.17 6.51 -12.78
C PHE A 37 -0.20 7.12 -11.78
N GLY A 38 0.48 8.22 -12.12
CA GLY A 38 1.34 8.96 -11.19
C GLY A 38 0.59 9.41 -9.93
N LEU A 39 -0.65 9.89 -10.08
CA LEU A 39 -1.51 10.25 -8.95
C LEU A 39 -1.84 9.04 -8.04
N GLN A 40 -1.99 7.84 -8.61
CA GLN A 40 -2.17 6.63 -7.79
C GLN A 40 -0.88 6.24 -7.09
N ALA A 41 0.27 6.36 -7.74
CA ALA A 41 1.58 6.12 -7.11
C ALA A 41 1.79 7.04 -5.89
N PHE A 42 1.43 8.33 -5.98
CA PHE A 42 1.51 9.25 -4.84
C PHE A 42 0.57 8.87 -3.69
N LYS A 43 -0.63 8.35 -3.98
CA LYS A 43 -1.53 7.83 -2.93
C LYS A 43 -0.93 6.63 -2.21
N LEU A 44 -0.30 5.73 -2.96
CA LEU A 44 0.42 4.57 -2.41
C LEU A 44 1.68 5.00 -1.64
N ALA A 45 2.39 6.04 -2.09
CA ALA A 45 3.50 6.63 -1.35
C ALA A 45 3.05 7.10 0.04
N ASN A 46 1.96 7.90 0.08
CA ASN A 46 1.38 8.34 1.35
C ASN A 46 0.89 7.17 2.19
N PHE A 47 0.28 6.15 1.58
CA PHE A 47 -0.14 4.93 2.28
C PHE A 47 1.04 4.22 2.94
N SER A 48 2.12 4.06 2.19
CA SER A 48 3.35 3.38 2.61
C SER A 48 4.12 4.15 3.69
N LEU A 49 3.95 5.47 3.84
CA LEU A 49 4.54 6.20 4.98
C LEU A 49 3.88 5.82 6.31
N TRP A 50 2.56 5.59 6.30
CA TRP A 50 1.75 5.46 7.52
C TRP A 50 0.76 4.28 7.45
N PRO A 51 1.20 3.03 7.26
CA PRO A 51 0.29 1.95 6.92
C PRO A 51 -0.64 1.54 8.08
N PHE A 52 -0.26 1.77 9.33
CA PHE A 52 -1.03 1.29 10.49
C PHE A 52 -2.23 2.18 10.80
N GLY A 53 -3.39 1.55 11.00
CA GLY A 53 -4.66 2.23 11.27
C GLY A 53 -5.42 2.65 10.01
N ARG A 54 -4.92 2.27 8.83
CA ARG A 54 -5.59 2.44 7.55
C ARG A 54 -5.84 1.09 6.92
N THR A 55 -6.89 1.02 6.12
CA THR A 55 -7.29 -0.19 5.43
C THR A 55 -7.77 0.12 4.02
N VAL A 56 -7.80 -0.90 3.17
CA VAL A 56 -8.16 -0.81 1.77
C VAL A 56 -9.48 -1.52 1.55
N VAL A 57 -10.46 -0.78 1.05
CA VAL A 57 -11.78 -1.31 0.66
C VAL A 57 -12.01 -1.09 -0.83
N GLU A 58 -12.90 -1.88 -1.42
CA GLU A 58 -13.31 -1.68 -2.81
C GLU A 58 -14.20 -0.45 -2.95
N LYS A 59 -14.03 0.27 -4.05
CA LYS A 59 -14.98 1.30 -4.43
C LYS A 59 -16.20 0.62 -5.05
N PRO A 60 -17.44 0.99 -4.65
CA PRO A 60 -18.66 0.51 -5.30
C PRO A 60 -18.70 0.84 -6.81
N THR A 61 -17.97 1.87 -7.24
CA THR A 61 -17.84 2.29 -8.63
C THR A 61 -16.72 1.59 -9.40
N ALA A 62 -16.04 0.60 -8.80
CA ALA A 62 -15.04 -0.20 -9.49
C ALA A 62 -15.71 -1.02 -10.60
N GLY A 63 -15.32 -0.75 -11.85
CA GLY A 63 -15.85 -1.42 -13.04
C GLY A 63 -14.77 -1.66 -14.09
N ALA A 64 -15.17 -1.87 -15.35
CA ALA A 64 -14.25 -2.21 -16.45
C ALA A 64 -13.06 -1.25 -16.59
N ALA A 65 -13.25 0.06 -16.35
CA ALA A 65 -12.17 1.05 -16.36
C ALA A 65 -11.08 0.79 -15.30
N SER A 66 -11.45 0.27 -14.11
CA SER A 66 -10.48 -0.10 -13.08
C SER A 66 -9.69 -1.35 -13.46
N LEU A 67 -10.32 -2.31 -14.13
CA LEU A 67 -9.63 -3.49 -14.65
C LEU A 67 -8.59 -3.09 -15.71
N ILE A 68 -8.99 -2.27 -16.70
CA ILE A 68 -8.09 -1.77 -17.74
C ILE A 68 -6.93 -0.98 -17.13
N GLY A 69 -7.23 -0.08 -16.18
CA GLY A 69 -6.21 0.66 -15.44
C GLY A 69 -5.24 -0.25 -14.70
N ASN A 70 -5.73 -1.31 -14.05
CA ASN A 70 -4.88 -2.29 -13.38
C ASN A 70 -3.98 -3.06 -14.35
N ILE A 71 -4.48 -3.44 -15.53
CA ILE A 71 -3.68 -4.12 -16.56
C ILE A 71 -2.55 -3.21 -17.04
N ILE A 72 -2.87 -1.95 -17.40
CA ILE A 72 -1.87 -0.97 -17.84
C ILE A 72 -0.86 -0.73 -16.72
N TRP A 73 -1.34 -0.53 -15.49
CA TRP A 73 -0.47 -0.33 -14.33
C TRP A 73 0.50 -1.49 -14.12
N LEU A 74 0.02 -2.73 -14.22
CA LEU A 74 0.84 -3.92 -13.98
C LEU A 74 2.00 -4.01 -14.97
N LEU A 75 1.76 -3.63 -16.23
CA LEU A 75 2.77 -3.58 -17.28
C LEU A 75 3.80 -2.45 -17.11
N VAL A 76 3.34 -1.26 -16.69
CA VAL A 76 4.21 -0.07 -16.66
C VAL A 76 4.93 0.09 -15.32
N CYS A 77 4.28 -0.23 -14.19
CA CYS A 77 4.78 0.10 -12.84
C CYS A 77 4.64 -1.04 -11.82
N GLY A 78 3.65 -1.93 -11.97
CA GLY A 78 3.31 -2.93 -10.95
C GLY A 78 4.42 -3.95 -10.69
N VAL A 79 5.06 -4.48 -11.74
CA VAL A 79 6.14 -5.48 -11.59
C VAL A 79 7.39 -4.89 -10.90
N PRO A 80 7.93 -3.72 -11.31
CA PRO A 80 9.03 -3.08 -10.58
C PRO A 80 8.71 -2.85 -9.09
N LEU A 81 7.49 -2.40 -8.77
CA LEU A 81 7.05 -2.17 -7.40
C LEU A 81 6.93 -3.47 -6.60
N LEU A 82 6.44 -4.56 -7.21
CA LEU A 82 6.43 -5.89 -6.61
C LEU A 82 7.84 -6.35 -6.24
N ILE A 83 8.81 -6.19 -7.15
CA ILE A 83 10.20 -6.58 -6.89
C ILE A 83 10.75 -5.76 -5.72
N MET A 84 10.51 -4.46 -5.69
CA MET A 84 10.89 -3.60 -4.56
C MET A 84 10.29 -4.07 -3.23
N HIS A 85 9.04 -4.52 -3.23
CA HIS A 85 8.43 -5.12 -2.05
C HIS A 85 9.13 -6.40 -1.62
N LEU A 86 9.46 -7.29 -2.55
CA LEU A 86 10.17 -8.54 -2.24
C LEU A 86 11.58 -8.27 -1.69
N VAL A 87 12.32 -7.36 -2.31
CA VAL A 87 13.66 -6.97 -1.86
C VAL A 87 13.61 -6.35 -0.46
N THR A 88 12.72 -5.38 -0.24
CA THR A 88 12.60 -4.72 1.06
C THR A 88 12.09 -5.67 2.14
N ALA A 89 11.16 -6.58 1.81
CA ALA A 89 10.72 -7.63 2.73
C ALA A 89 11.86 -8.59 3.08
N GLY A 90 12.69 -8.98 2.10
CA GLY A 90 13.88 -9.78 2.31
C GLY A 90 14.88 -9.10 3.26
N LEU A 91 15.20 -7.82 3.00
CA LEU A 91 16.11 -7.03 3.84
C LEU A 91 15.61 -6.91 5.29
N LEU A 92 14.30 -6.68 5.48
CA LEU A 92 13.69 -6.63 6.80
C LEU A 92 13.75 -8.00 7.51
N ALA A 93 13.48 -9.08 6.77
CA ALA A 93 13.47 -10.44 7.30
C ALA A 93 14.85 -10.94 7.76
N VAL A 94 15.96 -10.32 7.31
CA VAL A 94 17.31 -10.60 7.83
C VAL A 94 17.41 -10.32 9.33
N THR A 95 16.56 -9.42 9.85
CA THR A 95 16.53 -9.11 11.28
C THR A 95 15.32 -9.80 11.95
N ILE A 96 15.53 -10.42 13.12
CA ILE A 96 14.44 -11.03 13.90
C ILE A 96 13.34 -10.00 14.21
N ILE A 97 13.74 -8.76 14.51
CA ILE A 97 12.84 -7.63 14.79
C ILE A 97 12.09 -7.17 13.53
N GLY A 98 12.68 -7.34 12.34
CA GLY A 98 12.11 -6.93 11.06
C GLY A 98 11.12 -7.91 10.46
N ILE A 99 11.03 -9.15 10.93
CA ILE A 99 10.02 -10.14 10.49
C ILE A 99 8.58 -9.59 10.50
N PRO A 100 8.06 -8.99 11.59
CA PRO A 100 6.72 -8.39 11.59
C PRO A 100 6.57 -7.27 10.55
N LEU A 101 7.62 -6.48 10.33
CA LEU A 101 7.65 -5.42 9.31
C LEU A 101 7.69 -6.01 7.89
N ALA A 102 8.42 -7.10 7.67
CA ALA A 102 8.49 -7.81 6.40
C ALA A 102 7.12 -8.38 6.02
N ILE A 103 6.43 -9.03 6.96
CA ILE A 103 5.04 -9.48 6.78
C ILE A 103 4.14 -8.28 6.45
N GLY A 104 4.34 -7.16 7.14
CA GLY A 104 3.62 -5.94 6.87
C GLY A 104 3.79 -5.45 5.42
N ASN A 105 5.03 -5.46 4.94
CA ASN A 105 5.41 -5.06 3.59
C ASN A 105 4.84 -6.00 2.52
N LEU A 106 4.93 -7.32 2.73
CA LEU A 106 4.38 -8.31 1.80
C LEU A 106 2.87 -8.19 1.64
N LYS A 107 2.17 -7.86 2.73
CA LYS A 107 0.72 -7.63 2.66
C LYS A 107 0.36 -6.41 1.79
N MET A 108 1.26 -5.45 1.54
CA MET A 108 0.98 -4.30 0.67
C MET A 108 1.07 -4.64 -0.83
N ILE A 109 1.61 -5.80 -1.18
CA ILE A 109 1.81 -6.22 -2.57
C ILE A 109 0.49 -6.21 -3.38
N PRO A 110 -0.64 -6.78 -2.90
CA PRO A 110 -1.87 -6.81 -3.70
C PRO A 110 -2.39 -5.41 -4.03
N ILE A 111 -2.32 -4.46 -3.08
CA ILE A 111 -2.74 -3.08 -3.32
C ILE A 111 -1.73 -2.32 -4.20
N SER A 112 -0.45 -2.68 -4.13
CA SER A 112 0.57 -2.16 -5.05
C SER A 112 0.36 -2.63 -6.49
N LEU A 113 -0.07 -3.87 -6.69
CA LEU A 113 -0.28 -4.46 -8.01
C LEU A 113 -1.59 -4.00 -8.65
N LEU A 114 -2.63 -3.81 -7.84
CA LEU A 114 -3.98 -3.51 -8.31
C LEU A 114 -4.56 -2.29 -7.57
N PRO A 115 -4.03 -1.07 -7.81
CA PRO A 115 -4.43 0.12 -7.07
C PRO A 115 -5.77 0.71 -7.53
N PHE A 116 -6.25 0.37 -8.73
CA PHE A 116 -7.49 0.92 -9.27
C PHE A 116 -8.71 0.18 -8.74
N GLY A 117 -9.79 0.94 -8.52
CA GLY A 117 -11.02 0.42 -7.89
C GLY A 117 -10.91 0.27 -6.37
N LYS A 118 -9.83 0.73 -5.74
CA LYS A 118 -9.60 0.66 -4.29
C LYS A 118 -9.59 2.05 -3.66
N VAL A 119 -9.96 2.11 -2.38
CA VAL A 119 -9.85 3.31 -1.57
C VAL A 119 -9.27 2.98 -0.20
N ILE A 120 -8.36 3.84 0.25
CA ILE A 120 -7.73 3.74 1.57
C ILE A 120 -8.57 4.56 2.54
N VAL A 121 -9.11 3.90 3.56
CA VAL A 121 -9.94 4.52 4.60
C VAL A 121 -9.36 4.27 5.99
N PRO A 122 -9.60 5.16 6.96
CA PRO A 122 -9.31 4.86 8.36
C PRO A 122 -10.12 3.66 8.84
N ILE A 123 -9.54 2.78 9.65
CA ILE A 123 -10.30 1.64 10.21
C ILE A 123 -11.44 2.10 11.14
N SER A 124 -11.33 3.29 11.74
CA SER A 124 -12.36 3.88 12.60
C SER A 124 -13.57 4.40 11.82
N SER A 125 -13.49 4.55 10.49
CA SER A 125 -14.64 4.94 9.68
C SER A 125 -15.45 3.74 9.16
N LEU A 126 -15.05 2.50 9.49
CA LEU A 126 -15.82 1.31 9.15
C LEU A 126 -16.97 1.11 10.15
N ALA A 127 -18.14 0.71 9.66
CA ALA A 127 -19.27 0.39 10.51
C ALA A 127 -18.95 -0.86 11.38
N PRO A 128 -19.43 -0.93 12.63
CA PRO A 128 -19.29 -2.12 13.46
C PRO A 128 -19.82 -3.36 12.73
N GLY A 129 -19.02 -4.43 12.68
CA GLY A 129 -19.41 -5.66 11.97
C GLY A 129 -19.22 -5.63 10.44
N THR A 130 -18.63 -4.56 9.88
CA THR A 130 -18.17 -4.60 8.48
C THR A 130 -17.17 -5.76 8.36
N PRO A 131 -17.37 -6.72 7.43
CA PRO A 131 -16.46 -7.84 7.27
C PRO A 131 -15.04 -7.33 7.06
N ALA A 132 -14.06 -8.12 7.52
CA ALA A 132 -12.65 -7.76 7.44
C ALA A 132 -12.34 -7.21 6.04
N PRO A 133 -11.64 -6.07 5.96
CA PRO A 133 -11.41 -5.38 4.71
C PRO A 133 -10.77 -6.35 3.71
N VAL A 134 -11.41 -6.47 2.55
CA VAL A 134 -11.21 -7.56 1.59
C VAL A 134 -9.76 -7.66 1.09
N TYR A 135 -8.95 -6.61 1.26
CA TYR A 135 -7.61 -6.51 0.68
C TYR A 135 -6.48 -6.32 1.69
N TYR A 136 -6.69 -5.69 2.85
CA TYR A 136 -5.57 -5.37 3.75
C TYR A 136 -5.91 -4.91 5.17
N THR A 137 -5.41 -5.65 6.17
CA THR A 137 -5.30 -5.24 7.59
C THR A 137 -3.88 -5.54 8.08
N GLN A 138 -3.14 -4.52 8.54
CA GLN A 138 -1.80 -4.74 9.09
C GLN A 138 -1.85 -5.54 10.40
N PRO A 139 -0.90 -6.48 10.63
CA PRO A 139 -0.74 -7.11 11.94
C PRO A 139 -0.54 -6.05 13.03
N GLY A 140 -1.32 -6.12 14.12
CA GLY A 140 -1.32 -5.08 15.17
C GLY A 140 -2.31 -3.93 14.97
N SER A 141 -3.08 -3.94 13.86
CA SER A 141 -4.23 -3.05 13.67
C SER A 141 -5.57 -3.68 14.07
N SER A 142 -5.53 -4.81 14.80
CA SER A 142 -6.73 -5.42 15.39
C SER A 142 -7.55 -4.35 16.08
N SER A 143 -8.80 -4.24 15.64
CA SER A 143 -9.84 -3.52 16.34
C SER A 143 -9.98 -4.20 17.70
N ASN A 144 -9.40 -3.61 18.75
CA ASN A 144 -9.86 -3.89 20.10
C ASN A 144 -11.27 -3.28 20.22
N ASN A 145 -12.25 -3.97 19.64
CA ASN A 145 -13.65 -3.81 19.99
C ASN A 145 -13.89 -4.77 21.14
N GLY A 146 -13.51 -4.34 22.34
CA GLY A 146 -14.14 -4.77 23.58
C GLY A 146 -15.34 -3.89 23.85
#